data_AF-A0A1M7UI41-F1
#
_entry.id   AF-A0A1M7UI41-F1
#
_cell.length_a   1.000
_cell.length_b   1.000
_cell.length_c   1.000
_cell.angle_alpha   90.00
_cell.angle_beta   90.00
_cell.angle_gamma   90.00
#
_symmetry.space_group_name_H-M   'P 1'
#
loop_
_entity.id
_entity.type
_entity.pdbx_description
1 polymer ?
#
loop_
_entity_poly.entity_id
_entity_poly.type
_entity_poly.pdbx_seq_one_letter_code
_entity_poly.pdbx_strand_id
1 'polypeptide(L)' 'MTDYRVYRLDAAGNTIGDPVIINCDDDKAALVSALTDYDGAAMEIWEGPRRVVAIPADRRISPQG' A
#
# COMPACT_ATOMS: atom_id res chain seq x y z
N MET A 1 17.52 1.83 3.62
CA MET A 1 16.36 2.75 3.60
C MET A 1 16.15 3.36 2.23
N THR A 2 14.96 3.10 1.70
CA THR A 2 14.45 3.50 0.39
C THR A 2 13.11 4.20 0.59
N ASP A 3 12.84 5.21 -0.21
CA ASP A 3 11.57 5.94 -0.20
C ASP A 3 10.49 5.19 -0.98
N TYR A 4 9.41 4.85 -0.29
CA TYR A 4 8.22 4.27 -0.87
C TYR A 4 7.06 5.26 -0.80
N ARG A 5 6.30 5.36 -1.90
CA ARG A 5 5.07 6.16 -1.98
C ARG A 5 3.87 5.24 -1.83
N VAL A 6 3.07 5.49 -0.81
CA VAL A 6 1.82 4.77 -0.55
C VAL A 6 0.66 5.65 -1.00
N TYR A 7 -0.05 5.21 -2.03
CA TYR A 7 -1.28 5.83 -2.49
C TYR A 7 -2.46 5.04 -1.93
N ARG A 8 -3.37 5.71 -1.22
CA ARG A 8 -4.66 5.11 -0.87
C ARG A 8 -5.57 5.16 -2.08
N LEU A 9 -6.36 4.12 -2.28
CA LEU A 9 -7.34 4.05 -3.35
C LEU A 9 -8.77 4.03 -2.79
N ASP A 10 -9.71 4.56 -3.57
CA ASP A 10 -11.14 4.38 -3.33
C ASP A 10 -11.63 3.00 -3.83
N ALA A 11 -12.92 2.72 -3.62
CA ALA A 11 -13.53 1.47 -4.07
C ALA A 11 -13.55 1.30 -5.60
N ALA A 12 -13.38 2.39 -6.36
CA ALA A 12 -13.26 2.38 -7.81
C ALA A 12 -11.79 2.28 -8.29
N GLY A 13 -10.82 2.26 -7.37
CA GLY A 13 -9.39 2.18 -7.67
C GLY A 13 -8.72 3.53 -7.97
N ASN A 14 -9.38 4.67 -7.68
CA ASN A 14 -8.78 5.99 -7.87
C ASN A 14 -7.99 6.40 -6.63
N THR A 15 -6.88 7.12 -6.82
CA THR A 15 -6.06 7.61 -5.71
C THR A 15 -6.79 8.69 -4.91
N ILE A 16 -6.85 8.50 -3.59
CA ILE A 16 -7.42 9.45 -2.64
C ILE A 16 -6.30 10.26 -2.00
N GLY A 17 -6.20 11.53 -2.39
CA GLY A 17 -5.28 12.49 -1.80
C GLY A 17 -3.81 12.27 -2.20
N ASP A 18 -2.92 12.95 -1.47
CA ASP A 18 -1.48 12.87 -1.70
C ASP A 18 -0.88 11.53 -1.24
N PRO A 19 0.17 11.04 -1.92
CA PRO A 19 0.90 9.87 -1.47
C PRO A 19 1.59 10.13 -0.13
N VAL A 20 1.54 9.13 0.75
CA VAL A 20 2.35 9.12 1.97
C VAL A 20 3.70 8.52 1.65
N ILE A 21 4.77 9.22 1.99
CA ILE A 21 6.13 8.71 1.83
C ILE A 21 6.54 8.01 3.12
N ILE A 22 6.90 6.73 2.99
CA ILE A 22 7.47 5.92 4.06
C ILE A 22 8.89 5.52 3.67
N ASN A 23 9.77 5.46 4.67
CA ASN A 23 11.17 5.14 4.47
C ASN A 23 11.41 3.75 5.07
N CYS A 24 11.67 2.76 4.23
CA CYS A 24 11.76 1.35 4.64
C CYS A 24 13.01 0.69 4.04
N ASP A 25 13.50 -0.38 4.66
CA ASP A 25 14.70 -1.06 4.18
C ASP A 25 14.46 -1.94 2.96
N ASP A 26 13.26 -2.51 2.84
CA ASP A 26 12.86 -3.36 1.73
C ASP A 26 11.34 -3.32 1.46
N ASP A 27 10.95 -3.95 0.35
CA ASP A 27 9.58 -4.04 -0.15
C ASP A 27 8.61 -4.67 0.87
N LYS A 28 9.07 -5.64 1.68
CA LYS A 28 8.25 -6.30 2.69
C LYS A 28 8.03 -5.39 3.89
N ALA A 29 9.06 -4.68 4.33
CA ALA A 29 8.96 -3.69 5.40
C ALA A 29 7.97 -2.57 5.02
N ALA A 30 8.04 -2.09 3.77
CA ALA A 30 7.09 -1.10 3.24
C ALA A 30 5.64 -1.63 3.25
N LEU A 31 5.44 -2.88 2.82
CA LEU A 31 4.14 -3.53 2.86
C LEU A 31 3.58 -3.67 4.27
N VAL A 32 4.39 -4.15 5.23
CA VAL A 32 3.95 -4.33 6.62
C VAL A 32 3.61 -2.99 7.26
N SER A 33 4.42 -1.96 7.03
CA SER A 33 4.14 -0.61 7.52
C SER A 33 2.82 -0.09 6.94
N ALA A 34 2.64 -0.18 5.62
CA ALA A 34 1.42 0.29 4.97
C ALA A 34 0.17 -0.48 5.41
N LEU A 35 0.26 -1.80 5.58
CA LEU A 35 -0.85 -2.62 6.10
C LEU A 35 -1.21 -2.28 7.55
N THR A 36 -0.22 -1.93 8.37
CA THR A 36 -0.44 -1.55 9.78
C THR A 36 -1.16 -0.21 9.88
N ASP A 37 -0.79 0.75 9.02
CA ASP A 37 -1.37 2.10 9.05
C ASP A 37 -2.73 2.20 8.35
N TYR A 38 -2.99 1.33 7.37
CA TYR A 38 -4.15 1.42 6.47
C TYR A 38 -4.95 0.11 6.43
N ASP A 39 -5.07 -0.57 7.56
CA ASP A 39 -5.74 -1.88 7.68
C ASP A 39 -7.08 -1.92 6.91
N GLY A 40 -7.17 -2.86 5.96
CA GLY A 40 -8.34 -3.06 5.11
C GLY A 40 -8.57 -2.05 3.98
N ALA A 41 -7.73 -1.04 3.80
CA ALA A 41 -7.86 -0.08 2.70
C ALA A 41 -7.21 -0.58 1.41
N ALA A 42 -7.77 -0.16 0.28
CA ALA A 42 -7.11 -0.31 -1.01
C ALA A 42 -5.91 0.64 -1.09
N MET A 43 -4.76 0.14 -1.56
CA MET A 43 -3.56 0.96 -1.66
C MET A 43 -2.57 0.44 -2.70
N GLU A 44 -1.73 1.34 -3.21
CA GLU A 44 -0.57 1.00 -4.03
C GLU A 44 0.71 1.51 -3.39
N ILE A 45 1.76 0.70 -3.45
CA ILE A 45 3.08 1.03 -2.94
C ILE A 45 4.05 1.11 -4.12
N TRP A 46 4.78 2.22 -4.22
CA TRP A 46 5.70 2.50 -5.32
C TRP A 46 7.09 2.85 -4.81
N GLU A 47 8.12 2.28 -5.44
CA GLU A 47 9.53 2.60 -5.28
C GLU A 47 9.98 3.37 -6.52
N GLY A 48 10.03 4.70 -6.44
CA GLY A 48 10.28 5.54 -7.63
C GLY A 48 9.24 5.27 -8.74
N PRO A 49 9.65 4.81 -9.94
CA PRO A 49 8.73 4.43 -11.03
C PRO A 49 8.23 2.98 -10.95
N ARG A 50 8.74 2.17 -10.02
CA ARG A 50 8.40 0.75 -9.90
C ARG A 50 7.22 0.57 -8.94
N ARG A 51 6.12 -0.02 -9.42
CA ARG A 51 5.04 -0.47 -8.53
C ARG A 51 5.46 -1.75 -7.82
N VAL A 52 5.50 -1.70 -6.49
CA VAL A 52 5.95 -2.80 -5.63
C VAL A 52 4.77 -3.66 -5.21
N VAL A 53 3.68 -3.04 -4.77
CA VAL A 53 2.45 -3.71 -4.35
C VAL A 53 1.22 -2.96 -4.83
N ALA A 54 0.17 -3.69 -5.18
CA ALA A 54 -1.19 -3.18 -5.32
C ALA A 54 -2.14 -4.05 -4.48
N ILE A 55 -2.85 -3.44 -3.54
CA ILE A 55 -3.88 -4.06 -2.71
C ILE A 55 -5.22 -3.46 -3.16
N PRO A 56 -6.10 -4.25 -3.80
CA PRO A 56 -7.44 -3.78 -4.17
C PRO A 56 -8.35 -3.72 -2.95
N ALA A 57 -9.41 -2.91 -3.03
CA ALA A 57 -10.44 -2.76 -1.99
C ALA A 57 -11.13 -4.08 -1.64
N ASP A 58 -11.23 -4.99 -2.61
CA ASP A 58 -11.89 -6.29 -2.46
C ASP A 58 -10.99 -7.37 -1.84
N ARG A 59 -9.79 -7.02 -1.37
CA ARG A 59 -8.97 -7.96 -0.59
C ARG A 59 -9.56 -8.08 0.82
N ARG A 60 -10.78 -8.64 0.92
CA ARG A 60 -11.20 -9.41 2.09
C ARG A 60 -10.11 -10.45 2.27
N ILE A 61 -9.23 -10.22 3.24
CA ILE A 61 -8.38 -11.28 3.75
C ILE A 61 -9.34 -12.21 4.47
N SER A 62 -10.02 -13.08 3.72
CA SER A 62 -10.78 -14.16 4.30
C SER A 62 -9.79 -14.91 5.20
N PRO A 63 -10.02 -14.99 6.53
CA PRO A 63 -9.25 -15.91 7.34
C PRO A 63 -9.60 -17.29 6.77
N GLN A 64 -8.68 -17.90 6.03
CA GLN A 64 -8.78 -19.32 5.73
C GLN A 64 -8.54 -20.02 7.05
N GLY A 65 -9.65 -20.30 7.76
CA GLY A 65 -9.71 -21.28 8.83
C GLY A 65 -9.72 -22.69 8.28
#